data_AF-X0B2G9-F1
#
_entry.id   AF-X0B2G9-F1
#
_cell.length_a   1.000
_cell.length_b   1.000
_cell.length_c   1.000
_cell.angle_alpha   90.00
_cell.angle_beta   90.00
_cell.angle_gamma   90.00
#
_symmetry.space_group_name_H-M   'P 1'
#
loop_
_entity.id
_entity.type
_entity.pdbx_description
1 polymer ?
#
loop_
_entity_poly.entity_id
_entity_poly.type
_entity_poly.pdbx_seq_one_letter_code
_entity_poly.pdbx_strand_id
1 'polypeptide(L)'
;MFCSSLRKRREWAPAVHSLTTSSSTWKESNLEACDITFPVPVSNSPPATFRAIVSSLSELQSSEGKARMARLLLMNGGEHIAVILLLDGYKPMESFSRLQIEMLCSDCPIPMIPISTTQDFADCLESLRRNCIRENSAVNTEQRATHKNLVCWCVEGKPLSRDQVNVLTGITSGFRGFADLYSSPGGRATICEYLGDSDGERVVSFLSNGPPQVRKQPGVTYAHNV
;
A
#
# COMPACT_ATOMS: atom_id res chain seq x y z
N MET A 1 1.82 19.20 1.46
CA MET A 1 2.72 20.22 2.04
C MET A 1 4.08 20.12 1.38
N PHE A 2 4.79 21.24 1.28
CA PHE A 2 6.18 21.28 0.81
C PHE A 2 7.06 22.07 1.79
N CYS A 3 8.36 21.77 1.80
CA CYS A 3 9.30 22.35 2.74
C CYS A 3 9.67 23.78 2.34
N SER A 4 9.71 24.69 3.31
CA SER A 4 10.14 26.08 3.12
C SER A 4 11.60 26.22 2.69
N SER A 5 12.44 25.21 2.94
CA SER A 5 13.84 25.18 2.50
C SER A 5 13.97 25.15 0.98
N LEU A 6 12.96 24.67 0.25
CA LEU A 6 12.97 24.63 -1.22
C LEU A 6 13.11 26.00 -1.85
N ARG A 7 12.56 27.05 -1.21
CA ARG A 7 12.68 28.43 -1.69
C ARG A 7 14.12 28.94 -1.65
N LYS A 8 14.95 28.39 -0.75
CA LYS A 8 16.37 28.78 -0.60
C LYS A 8 17.28 28.04 -1.59
N ARG A 9 16.81 26.94 -2.18
CA ARG A 9 17.55 26.16 -3.17
C ARG A 9 17.34 26.78 -4.54
N ARG A 10 18.41 27.33 -5.11
CA ARG A 10 18.36 28.11 -6.37
C ARG A 10 17.65 27.37 -7.51
N GLU A 11 17.89 26.07 -7.63
CA GLU A 11 17.29 25.22 -8.67
C GLU A 11 15.78 25.03 -8.47
N TRP A 12 15.30 24.99 -7.22
CA TRP A 12 13.92 24.65 -6.87
C TRP A 12 13.03 25.86 -6.58
N ALA A 13 13.59 27.06 -6.44
CA ALA A 13 12.83 28.28 -6.23
C ALA A 13 11.74 28.53 -7.30
N PRO A 14 11.98 28.28 -8.61
CA PRO A 14 10.93 28.39 -9.63
C PRO A 14 9.79 27.38 -9.44
N ALA A 15 10.11 26.15 -9.02
CA ALA A 15 9.12 25.11 -8.72
C ALA A 15 8.20 25.50 -7.56
N VAL A 16 8.73 26.16 -6.52
CA VAL A 16 7.94 26.68 -5.40
C VAL A 16 6.92 27.72 -5.89
N HIS A 17 7.34 28.60 -6.81
CA HIS A 17 6.42 29.59 -7.37
C HIS A 17 5.25 28.93 -8.10
N SER A 18 5.51 27.92 -8.95
CA SER A 18 4.47 27.16 -9.62
C SER A 18 3.52 26.46 -8.64
N LEU A 19 4.03 25.90 -7.54
CA LEU A 19 3.19 25.27 -6.53
C LEU A 19 2.27 26.27 -5.82
N THR A 20 2.77 27.46 -5.51
CA THR A 20 1.97 28.51 -4.84
C THR A 20 0.94 29.16 -5.75
N THR A 21 1.25 29.30 -7.04
CA THR A 21 0.40 30.02 -8.00
C THR A 21 -0.63 29.11 -8.66
N SER A 22 -0.25 27.86 -8.96
CA SER A 22 -1.08 26.95 -9.75
C SER A 22 -1.98 26.04 -8.91
N SER A 23 -1.76 25.90 -7.60
CA SER A 23 -2.55 24.98 -6.76
C SER A 23 -2.79 25.51 -5.35
N SER A 24 -4.06 25.72 -5.00
CA SER A 24 -4.47 26.02 -3.62
C SER A 24 -4.29 24.84 -2.65
N THR A 25 -3.89 23.68 -3.16
CA THR A 25 -3.79 22.45 -2.37
C THR A 25 -2.47 22.32 -1.62
N TRP A 26 -1.40 22.93 -2.13
CA TRP A 26 -0.06 22.81 -1.56
C TRP A 26 0.22 23.94 -0.58
N LYS A 27 0.48 23.58 0.68
CA LYS A 27 0.87 24.51 1.74
C LYS A 27 2.35 24.39 2.05
N GLU A 28 3.02 25.53 2.18
CA GLU A 28 4.40 25.63 2.68
C GLU A 28 4.44 25.30 4.17
N SER A 29 5.41 24.52 4.61
CA SER A 29 5.61 24.13 6.01
C SER A 29 7.09 23.87 6.30
N ASN A 30 7.47 23.76 7.56
CA ASN A 30 8.82 23.34 7.95
C ASN A 30 8.86 21.81 8.06
N LEU A 31 9.45 21.16 7.06
CA LEU A 31 9.60 19.70 7.03
C LEU A 31 11.09 19.37 7.26
N GLU A 32 11.41 18.78 8.41
CA GLU A 32 12.81 18.50 8.77
C GLU A 32 13.42 17.33 7.99
N ALA A 33 12.57 16.37 7.62
CA ALA A 33 13.01 15.04 7.20
C ALA A 33 12.75 14.75 5.70
N CYS A 34 11.93 15.57 5.05
CA CYS A 34 11.57 15.42 3.64
C CYS A 34 11.25 16.79 3.02
N ASP A 35 11.18 16.87 1.69
CA ASP A 35 10.85 18.11 1.00
C ASP A 35 9.36 18.21 0.69
N ILE A 36 8.69 17.07 0.51
CA ILE A 36 7.28 16.98 0.13
C ILE A 36 6.58 15.94 0.99
N THR A 37 5.36 16.25 1.42
CA THR A 37 4.51 15.27 2.07
C THR A 37 3.02 15.47 1.79
N PHE A 38 2.27 14.39 1.65
CA PHE A 38 0.82 14.43 1.53
C PHE A 38 0.19 13.11 2.04
N PRO A 39 -1.07 13.13 2.50
CA PRO A 39 -1.75 11.93 2.94
C PRO A 39 -2.06 11.00 1.78
N VAL A 40 -1.81 9.71 1.96
CA VAL A 40 -2.20 8.62 1.08
C VAL A 40 -3.30 7.83 1.79
N PRO A 41 -4.49 7.70 1.18
CA PRO A 41 -5.58 6.95 1.80
C PRO A 41 -5.21 5.48 1.83
N VAL A 42 -5.02 4.89 3.02
CA VAL A 42 -4.78 3.45 3.17
C VAL A 42 -6.05 2.78 3.66
N SER A 43 -6.36 1.61 3.11
CA SER A 43 -7.59 0.89 3.44
C SER A 43 -7.62 0.46 4.90
N ASN A 44 -8.78 0.63 5.56
CA ASN A 44 -9.05 0.15 6.91
C ASN A 44 -8.02 0.57 7.97
N SER A 45 -7.28 1.65 7.73
CA SER A 45 -6.26 2.20 8.62
C SER A 45 -6.20 3.71 8.47
N PRO A 46 -5.62 4.44 9.44
CA PRO A 46 -5.35 5.86 9.28
C PRO A 46 -4.54 6.12 8.00
N PRO A 47 -4.78 7.25 7.31
CA PRO A 47 -4.04 7.59 6.10
C PRO A 47 -2.54 7.54 6.35
N ALA A 48 -1.80 6.79 5.52
CA ALA A 48 -0.36 6.86 5.51
C ALA A 48 0.10 8.21 4.98
N THR A 49 1.36 8.53 5.23
CA THR A 49 1.94 9.80 4.80
C THR A 49 2.96 9.54 3.71
N PHE A 50 2.68 9.99 2.48
CA PHE A 50 3.70 9.99 1.44
C PHE A 50 4.79 11.00 1.78
N ARG A 51 6.04 10.65 1.50
CA ARG A 51 7.19 11.52 1.72
C ARG A 51 8.11 11.46 0.52
N ALA A 52 8.51 12.62 0.01
CA ALA A 52 9.54 12.67 -1.02
C ALA A 52 10.63 13.68 -0.68
N ILE A 53 11.83 13.39 -1.14
CA ILE A 53 12.89 14.39 -1.27
C ILE A 53 12.98 14.80 -2.73
N VAL A 54 13.37 16.05 -2.95
CA VAL A 54 13.67 16.60 -4.27
C VAL A 54 15.15 16.91 -4.34
N SER A 55 15.79 16.55 -5.44
CA SER A 55 17.25 16.68 -5.59
C SER A 55 17.62 16.81 -7.05
N SER A 56 18.70 17.53 -7.36
CA SER A 56 19.45 17.29 -8.59
C SER A 56 20.34 16.06 -8.42
N LEU A 57 20.89 15.55 -9.52
CA LEU A 57 21.78 14.39 -9.48
C LEU A 57 23.05 14.67 -8.67
N SER A 58 23.62 15.87 -8.84
CA SER A 58 24.84 16.29 -8.13
C SER A 58 24.64 16.35 -6.61
N GLU A 59 23.51 16.94 -6.17
CA GLU A 59 23.12 16.98 -4.76
C GLU A 59 22.93 15.57 -4.20
N LEU A 60 22.30 14.68 -4.96
CA LEU A 60 21.97 13.33 -4.50
C LEU A 60 23.22 12.47 -4.30
N GLN A 61 24.22 12.63 -5.18
CA GLN A 61 25.49 11.91 -5.11
C GLN A 61 26.44 12.42 -4.01
N SER A 62 26.19 13.61 -3.46
CA SER A 62 26.95 14.14 -2.33
C SER A 62 26.77 13.29 -1.06
N SER A 63 27.69 13.43 -0.10
CA SER A 63 27.57 12.75 1.20
C SER A 63 26.29 13.13 1.95
N GLU A 64 25.88 14.40 1.86
CA GLU A 64 24.64 14.89 2.44
C GLU A 64 23.41 14.30 1.74
N GLY A 65 23.42 14.23 0.40
CA GLY A 65 22.35 13.63 -0.41
C GLY A 65 22.14 12.15 -0.08
N LYS A 66 23.23 11.38 -0.01
CA LYS A 66 23.21 9.97 0.41
C LYS A 66 22.65 9.82 1.83
N ALA A 67 23.05 10.68 2.77
CA ALA A 67 22.51 10.67 4.12
C ALA A 67 21.01 11.03 4.16
N ARG A 68 20.55 11.96 3.31
CA ARG A 68 19.12 12.29 3.16
C ARG A 68 18.31 11.12 2.63
N MET A 69 18.81 10.42 1.61
CA MET A 69 18.18 9.21 1.09
C MET A 69 18.09 8.11 2.14
N ALA A 70 19.19 7.85 2.87
CA ALA A 70 19.20 6.84 3.94
C ALA A 70 18.17 7.17 5.03
N ARG A 71 18.07 8.45 5.42
CA ARG A 71 17.03 8.89 6.36
C ARG A 71 15.63 8.66 5.79
N LEU A 72 15.40 8.97 4.52
CA LEU A 72 14.11 8.76 3.86
C LEU A 72 13.71 7.28 3.87
N LEU A 73 14.64 6.37 3.58
CA LEU A 73 14.39 4.92 3.60
C LEU A 73 13.94 4.41 4.97
N LEU A 74 14.48 4.98 6.03
CA LEU A 74 14.11 4.64 7.41
C LEU A 74 12.71 5.17 7.80
N MET A 75 12.10 6.05 7.00
CA MET A 75 10.76 6.56 7.26
C MET A 75 9.70 5.59 6.75
N ASN A 76 8.61 5.44 7.52
CA ASN A 76 7.47 4.60 7.15
C ASN A 76 7.85 3.15 6.75
N GLY A 77 8.95 2.61 7.28
CA GLY A 77 9.43 1.27 6.89
C GLY A 77 9.84 1.15 5.41
N GLY A 78 10.12 2.27 4.73
CA GLY A 78 10.46 2.29 3.31
C GLY A 78 9.24 2.37 2.38
N GLU A 79 8.02 2.50 2.91
CA GLU A 79 6.80 2.60 2.12
C GLU A 79 6.36 4.04 1.88
N HIS A 80 5.68 4.27 0.75
CA HIS A 80 5.17 5.58 0.34
C HIS A 80 6.25 6.68 0.33
N ILE A 81 7.47 6.31 -0.08
CA ILE A 81 8.58 7.23 -0.26
C ILE A 81 9.01 7.34 -1.72
N ALA A 82 9.58 8.47 -2.12
CA ALA A 82 10.21 8.62 -3.42
C ALA A 82 11.29 9.70 -3.43
N VAL A 83 12.16 9.66 -4.44
CA VAL A 83 13.04 10.77 -4.81
C VAL A 83 12.52 11.37 -6.11
N ILE A 84 12.26 12.68 -6.13
CA ILE A 84 11.99 13.42 -7.36
C ILE A 84 13.31 14.03 -7.82
N LEU A 85 13.82 13.55 -8.95
CA LEU A 85 15.14 13.88 -9.45
C LEU A 85 15.05 14.86 -10.61
N LEU A 86 15.63 16.05 -10.45
CA LEU A 86 15.83 16.97 -11.55
C LEU A 86 16.99 16.47 -12.42
N LEU A 87 16.68 16.24 -13.69
CA LEU A 87 17.61 15.80 -14.70
C LEU A 87 18.28 17.01 -15.34
N ASP A 88 19.50 17.30 -14.91
CA ASP A 88 20.29 18.41 -15.40
C ASP A 88 21.65 17.97 -15.97
N GLY A 89 22.35 18.90 -16.62
CA GLY A 89 23.71 18.70 -17.10
C GLY A 89 23.85 17.91 -18.40
N TYR A 90 25.05 17.40 -18.65
CA TYR A 90 25.41 16.71 -19.89
C TYR A 90 24.97 15.25 -19.85
N LYS A 91 24.23 14.82 -20.88
CA LYS A 91 23.64 13.47 -21.01
C LYS A 91 22.89 13.01 -19.75
N PRO A 92 21.80 13.69 -19.37
CA PRO A 92 21.08 13.43 -18.13
C PRO A 92 20.53 12.00 -18.04
N MET A 93 20.08 11.42 -19.17
CA MET A 93 19.55 10.05 -19.21
C MET A 93 20.62 8.98 -18.95
N GLU A 94 21.84 9.17 -19.45
CA GLU A 94 22.94 8.24 -19.22
C GLU A 94 23.33 8.24 -17.73
N SER A 95 23.42 9.43 -17.15
CA SER A 95 23.75 9.61 -15.75
C SER A 95 22.65 9.09 -14.81
N PHE A 96 21.38 9.30 -15.16
CA PHE A 96 20.25 8.73 -14.44
C PHE A 96 20.21 7.20 -14.50
N SER A 97 20.45 6.62 -15.68
CA SER A 97 20.50 5.16 -15.85
C SER A 97 21.59 4.53 -15.00
N ARG A 98 22.77 5.14 -14.95
CA ARG A 98 23.88 4.71 -14.10
C ARG A 98 23.52 4.77 -12.61
N LEU A 99 22.84 5.84 -12.18
CA LEU A 99 22.38 5.96 -10.80
C LEU A 99 21.34 4.86 -10.47
N GLN A 100 20.40 4.58 -11.37
CA GLN A 100 19.44 3.49 -11.17
C GLN A 100 20.14 2.14 -10.99
N ILE A 101 21.17 1.86 -11.80
CA ILE A 101 21.98 0.63 -11.66
C ILE A 101 22.70 0.60 -10.31
N GLU A 102 23.34 1.70 -9.89
CA GLU A 102 24.01 1.80 -8.58
C GLU A 102 23.04 1.51 -7.42
N MET A 103 21.82 2.05 -7.51
CA MET A 103 20.77 1.86 -6.50
C MET A 103 20.26 0.42 -6.44
N LEU A 104 20.08 -0.21 -7.60
CA LEU A 104 19.73 -1.64 -7.70
C LEU A 104 20.82 -2.52 -7.09
N CYS A 105 22.10 -2.21 -7.32
CA CYS A 105 23.22 -2.95 -6.74
C CYS A 105 23.40 -2.73 -5.24
N SER A 106 22.84 -1.65 -4.69
CA SER A 106 22.96 -1.27 -3.28
C SER A 106 21.76 -1.67 -2.43
N ASP A 107 20.85 -2.51 -2.97
CA ASP A 107 19.60 -2.94 -2.33
C ASP A 107 18.77 -1.77 -1.77
N CYS A 108 18.82 -0.61 -2.43
CA CYS A 108 18.09 0.58 -2.00
C CYS A 108 16.84 0.76 -2.87
N PRO A 109 15.64 0.36 -2.39
CA PRO A 109 14.46 0.22 -3.23
C PRO A 109 13.72 1.55 -3.47
N ILE A 110 14.33 2.70 -3.18
CA ILE A 110 13.61 3.98 -3.24
C ILE A 110 13.27 4.32 -4.71
N PRO A 111 11.99 4.48 -5.06
CA PRO A 111 11.59 4.89 -6.39
C PRO A 111 12.14 6.28 -6.73
N MET A 112 12.79 6.40 -7.89
CA MET A 112 13.29 7.67 -8.42
C MET A 112 12.43 8.11 -9.60
N ILE A 113 11.89 9.33 -9.50
CA ILE A 113 10.98 9.92 -10.46
C ILE A 113 11.71 11.05 -11.18
N PRO A 114 12.13 10.84 -12.43
CA PRO A 114 12.83 11.88 -13.19
C PRO A 114 11.89 13.00 -13.61
N ILE A 115 12.36 14.25 -13.51
CA ILE A 115 11.74 15.42 -14.15
C ILE A 115 12.80 16.17 -14.96
N SER A 116 12.43 16.66 -16.14
CA SER A 116 13.37 17.35 -17.05
C SER A 116 13.50 18.84 -16.73
N THR A 117 12.48 19.43 -16.11
CA THR A 117 12.46 20.83 -15.70
C THR A 117 11.68 21.00 -14.41
N THR A 118 12.01 22.04 -13.64
CA THR A 118 11.28 22.40 -12.43
C THR A 118 9.84 22.86 -12.70
N GLN A 119 9.50 23.20 -13.95
CA GLN A 119 8.13 23.51 -14.35
C GLN A 119 7.21 22.29 -14.27
N ASP A 120 7.73 21.10 -14.60
CA ASP A 120 6.97 19.83 -14.56
C ASP A 120 6.68 19.37 -13.12
N PHE A 121 7.30 20.01 -12.13
CA PHE A 121 7.26 19.56 -10.75
C PHE A 121 5.85 19.52 -10.17
N ALA A 122 5.04 20.56 -10.40
CA ALA A 122 3.67 20.63 -9.88
C ALA A 122 2.78 19.54 -10.51
N ASP A 123 2.86 19.36 -11.83
CA ASP A 123 2.10 18.36 -12.57
C ASP A 123 2.53 16.93 -12.20
N CYS A 124 3.83 16.72 -11.96
CA CYS A 124 4.38 15.48 -11.44
C CYS A 124 3.79 15.16 -10.06
N LEU A 125 3.76 16.13 -9.14
CA LEU A 125 3.19 15.94 -7.80
C LEU A 125 1.69 15.64 -7.82
N GLU A 126 0.91 16.34 -8.64
CA GLU A 126 -0.53 16.05 -8.78
C GLU A 126 -0.76 14.67 -9.41
N SER A 127 0.06 14.27 -10.38
CA SER A 127 0.00 12.94 -10.99
C SER A 127 0.33 11.84 -9.99
N LEU A 128 1.38 12.02 -9.19
CA LEU A 128 1.75 11.08 -8.13
C LEU A 128 0.66 10.93 -7.09
N ARG A 129 0.10 12.05 -6.64
CA ARG A 129 -0.99 12.05 -5.66
C ARG A 129 -2.22 11.32 -6.22
N ARG A 130 -2.62 11.60 -7.46
CA ARG A 130 -3.73 10.90 -8.13
C ARG A 130 -3.46 9.40 -8.26
N ASN A 131 -2.25 9.01 -8.65
CA ASN A 131 -1.88 7.61 -8.79
C ASN A 131 -1.90 6.87 -7.45
N CYS A 132 -1.36 7.45 -6.38
CA CYS A 132 -1.42 6.88 -5.03
C CYS A 132 -2.86 6.66 -4.56
N ILE A 133 -3.76 7.60 -4.86
CA ILE A 133 -5.19 7.47 -4.54
C ILE A 133 -5.85 6.36 -5.38
N ARG A 134 -5.51 6.27 -6.67
CA ARG A 134 -6.09 5.29 -7.61
C ARG A 134 -5.59 3.88 -7.34
N GLU A 135 -4.31 3.67 -7.10
CA GLU A 135 -3.73 2.33 -6.83
C GLU A 135 -4.36 1.70 -5.59
N ASN A 136 -4.58 2.47 -4.53
CA ASN A 136 -5.28 1.97 -3.35
C ASN A 136 -6.74 1.57 -3.65
N SER A 137 -7.40 2.18 -4.63
CA SER A 137 -8.73 1.74 -5.08
C SER A 137 -8.71 0.43 -5.88
N ALA A 138 -7.63 0.17 -6.64
CA ALA A 138 -7.46 -1.04 -7.43
C ALA A 138 -7.06 -2.24 -6.56
N VAL A 139 -6.10 -2.06 -5.64
CA VAL A 139 -5.72 -3.08 -4.64
C VAL A 139 -6.93 -3.48 -3.80
N ASN A 140 -7.80 -2.52 -3.45
CA ASN A 140 -9.06 -2.83 -2.78
C ASN A 140 -10.00 -3.72 -3.60
N THR A 141 -10.03 -3.58 -4.92
CA THR A 141 -10.92 -4.40 -5.77
C THR A 141 -10.42 -5.84 -5.83
N GLU A 142 -9.11 -6.04 -5.99
CA GLU A 142 -8.49 -7.37 -6.02
C GLU A 142 -8.48 -8.04 -4.64
N GLN A 143 -8.20 -7.29 -3.57
CA GLN A 143 -8.24 -7.82 -2.20
C GLN A 143 -9.67 -8.13 -1.78
N ARG A 144 -10.67 -7.34 -2.20
CA ARG A 144 -12.10 -7.64 -1.95
C ARG A 144 -12.57 -8.82 -2.79
N ALA A 145 -12.07 -9.00 -4.02
CA ALA A 145 -12.34 -10.18 -4.83
C ALA A 145 -11.71 -11.44 -4.21
N THR A 146 -10.46 -11.36 -3.77
CA THR A 146 -9.75 -12.44 -3.06
C THR A 146 -10.42 -12.77 -1.74
N HIS A 147 -10.86 -11.75 -1.00
CA HIS A 147 -11.59 -11.94 0.26
C HIS A 147 -12.95 -12.62 0.03
N LYS A 148 -13.72 -12.21 -0.97
CA LYS A 148 -14.97 -12.89 -1.35
C LYS A 148 -14.71 -14.35 -1.76
N ASN A 149 -13.62 -14.60 -2.48
CA ASN A 149 -13.21 -15.95 -2.86
C ASN A 149 -12.76 -16.80 -1.66
N LEU A 150 -12.27 -16.22 -0.57
CA LEU A 150 -11.88 -16.97 0.63
C LEU A 150 -13.07 -17.22 1.57
N VAL A 151 -13.94 -16.23 1.75
CA VAL A 151 -15.13 -16.34 2.62
C VAL A 151 -16.07 -17.45 2.13
N CYS A 152 -16.16 -17.69 0.81
CA CYS A 152 -17.01 -18.75 0.29
C CYS A 152 -16.59 -20.17 0.76
N TRP A 153 -15.33 -20.34 1.18
CA TRP A 153 -14.79 -21.60 1.70
C TRP A 153 -14.77 -21.68 3.23
N CYS A 154 -15.15 -20.61 3.93
CA CYS A 154 -15.17 -20.58 5.39
C CYS A 154 -16.44 -21.22 5.97
N VAL A 155 -16.76 -22.41 5.49
CA VAL A 155 -17.97 -23.18 5.82
C VAL A 155 -17.65 -24.67 5.74
N GLU A 156 -18.24 -25.48 6.62
CA GLU A 156 -18.12 -26.93 6.50
C GLU A 156 -18.95 -27.46 5.32
N GLY A 157 -18.33 -28.26 4.44
CA GLY A 157 -19.00 -28.90 3.32
C GLY A 157 -19.04 -28.03 2.06
N LYS A 158 -20.22 -27.86 1.46
CA LYS A 158 -20.39 -27.12 0.19
C LYS A 158 -20.08 -25.62 0.36
N PRO A 159 -19.33 -24.99 -0.57
CA PRO A 159 -19.08 -23.55 -0.51
C PRO A 159 -20.35 -22.71 -0.41
N LEU A 160 -20.25 -21.57 0.26
CA LEU A 160 -21.33 -20.59 0.33
C LEU A 160 -21.63 -20.03 -1.06
N SER A 161 -22.90 -19.71 -1.31
CA SER A 161 -23.33 -19.05 -2.54
C SER A 161 -22.81 -17.61 -2.59
N ARG A 162 -22.79 -17.03 -3.80
CA ARG A 162 -22.36 -15.64 -4.00
C ARG A 162 -23.19 -14.65 -3.15
N ASP A 163 -24.49 -14.89 -3.01
CA ASP A 163 -25.38 -14.02 -2.24
C ASP A 163 -25.11 -14.12 -0.75
N GLN A 164 -24.86 -15.33 -0.24
CA GLN A 164 -24.45 -15.55 1.16
C GLN A 164 -23.11 -14.88 1.49
N VAL A 165 -22.14 -14.98 0.58
CA VAL A 165 -20.84 -14.29 0.72
C VAL A 165 -21.01 -12.77 0.68
N ASN A 166 -21.90 -12.25 -0.17
CA ASN A 166 -22.19 -10.82 -0.23
C ASN A 166 -22.82 -10.32 1.08
N VAL A 167 -23.74 -11.09 1.68
CA VAL A 167 -24.34 -10.77 2.98
C VAL A 167 -23.28 -10.74 4.07
N LEU A 168 -22.45 -11.79 4.17
CA LEU A 168 -21.37 -11.86 5.16
C LEU A 168 -20.32 -10.75 5.00
N THR A 169 -19.94 -10.43 3.77
CA THR A 169 -18.99 -9.33 3.48
C THR A 169 -19.63 -7.95 3.55
N GLY A 170 -20.96 -7.86 3.69
CA GLY A 170 -21.69 -6.64 3.99
C GLY A 170 -21.72 -6.31 5.48
N ILE A 171 -21.77 -7.35 6.32
CA ILE A 171 -21.80 -7.22 7.80
C ILE A 171 -20.42 -7.30 8.45
N THR A 172 -19.37 -7.63 7.69
CA THR A 172 -17.98 -7.72 8.19
C THR A 172 -17.02 -6.86 7.37
N SER A 173 -16.06 -6.23 8.03
CA SER A 173 -15.04 -5.36 7.41
C SER A 173 -13.83 -6.12 6.84
N GLY A 174 -13.91 -7.45 6.72
CA GLY A 174 -12.78 -8.30 6.33
C GLY A 174 -12.74 -9.62 7.10
N PHE A 175 -11.70 -10.44 6.87
CA PHE A 175 -11.55 -11.76 7.50
C PHE A 175 -11.38 -11.65 9.02
N ARG A 176 -10.67 -10.61 9.47
CA ARG A 176 -10.60 -10.24 10.89
C ARG A 176 -12.00 -9.94 11.44
N GLY A 177 -12.79 -9.13 10.74
CA GLY A 177 -14.16 -8.82 11.14
C GLY A 177 -15.06 -10.06 11.20
N PHE A 178 -14.79 -11.08 10.38
CA PHE A 178 -15.49 -12.36 10.42
C PHE A 178 -15.15 -13.20 11.66
N ALA A 179 -13.88 -13.26 12.06
CA ALA A 179 -13.46 -13.90 13.31
C ALA A 179 -13.94 -13.12 14.56
N ASP A 180 -13.88 -11.79 14.50
CA ASP A 180 -14.36 -10.90 15.57
C ASP A 180 -15.89 -11.03 15.74
N LEU A 181 -16.65 -11.13 14.64
CA LEU A 181 -18.08 -11.36 14.68
C LEU A 181 -18.41 -12.68 15.38
N TYR A 182 -17.78 -13.79 15.00
CA TYR A 182 -17.97 -15.07 15.68
C TYR A 182 -17.62 -15.03 17.18
N SER A 183 -16.57 -14.30 17.54
CA SER A 183 -16.09 -14.17 18.92
C SER A 183 -16.93 -13.22 19.78
N SER A 184 -17.83 -12.45 19.17
CA SER A 184 -18.66 -11.46 19.87
C SER A 184 -19.87 -12.10 20.57
N PRO A 185 -20.35 -11.53 21.70
CA PRO A 185 -21.59 -11.95 22.33
C PRO A 185 -22.76 -11.81 21.34
N GLY A 186 -23.39 -12.92 20.98
CA GLY A 186 -24.51 -12.95 20.03
C GLY A 186 -24.12 -13.10 18.56
N GLY A 187 -22.83 -13.04 18.20
CA GLY A 187 -22.40 -13.11 16.81
C GLY A 187 -22.75 -14.41 16.09
N ARG A 188 -22.80 -15.55 16.81
CA ARG A 188 -23.31 -16.82 16.28
C ARG A 188 -24.78 -16.72 15.85
N ALA A 189 -25.61 -16.09 16.68
CA ALA A 189 -27.02 -15.87 16.38
C ALA A 189 -27.18 -14.93 15.17
N THR A 190 -26.36 -13.88 15.07
CA THR A 190 -26.33 -12.98 13.91
C THR A 190 -25.96 -13.72 12.62
N ILE A 191 -24.97 -14.62 12.66
CA ILE A 191 -24.59 -15.43 11.49
C ILE A 191 -25.76 -16.32 11.05
N CYS A 192 -26.44 -16.99 11.98
CA CYS A 192 -27.59 -17.85 11.69
C CYS A 192 -28.82 -17.05 11.22
N GLU A 193 -29.04 -15.84 11.73
CA GLU A 193 -30.12 -14.94 11.29
C GLU A 193 -29.97 -14.56 9.81
N TYR A 194 -28.74 -14.27 9.36
CA TYR A 194 -28.48 -13.83 7.98
C TYR A 194 -28.32 -14.98 6.98
N LEU A 195 -27.82 -16.15 7.40
CA LEU A 195 -27.57 -17.29 6.51
C LEU A 195 -28.64 -18.38 6.60
N GLY A 196 -29.52 -18.31 7.60
CA GLY A 196 -30.39 -19.41 8.02
C GLY A 196 -29.64 -20.44 8.88
N ASP A 197 -30.36 -21.12 9.76
CA ASP A 197 -29.77 -22.04 10.74
C ASP A 197 -28.88 -23.12 10.12
N SER A 198 -29.26 -23.67 8.96
CA SER A 198 -28.51 -24.71 8.27
C SER A 198 -27.12 -24.24 7.82
N ASP A 199 -27.04 -23.12 7.10
CA ASP A 199 -25.76 -22.64 6.57
C ASP A 199 -24.98 -21.81 7.60
N GLY A 200 -25.69 -21.17 8.53
CA GLY A 200 -25.12 -20.49 9.68
C GLY A 200 -24.35 -21.45 10.61
N GLU A 201 -24.95 -22.58 10.99
CA GLU A 201 -24.28 -23.56 11.86
C GLU A 201 -23.06 -24.21 11.19
N ARG A 202 -23.08 -24.36 9.87
CA ARG A 202 -21.92 -24.88 9.10
C ARG A 202 -20.75 -23.88 9.07
N VAL A 203 -21.04 -22.58 9.02
CA VAL A 203 -20.04 -21.51 9.14
C VAL A 203 -19.50 -21.44 10.57
N VAL A 204 -20.39 -21.47 11.56
CA VAL A 204 -20.05 -21.48 12.98
C VAL A 204 -19.17 -22.69 13.33
N SER A 205 -19.47 -23.86 12.79
CA SER A 205 -18.67 -25.08 12.98
C SER A 205 -17.28 -24.95 12.36
N PHE A 206 -17.18 -24.42 11.13
CA PHE A 206 -15.89 -24.13 10.51
C PHE A 206 -15.05 -23.15 11.34
N LEU A 207 -15.66 -22.08 11.87
CA LEU A 207 -14.94 -21.09 12.69
C LEU A 207 -14.51 -21.64 14.05
N SER A 208 -15.25 -22.60 14.59
CA SER A 208 -14.93 -23.26 15.86
C SER A 208 -13.84 -24.33 15.71
N ASN A 209 -13.90 -25.11 14.62
CA ASN A 209 -13.12 -26.33 14.46
C ASN A 209 -11.99 -26.21 13.42
N GLY A 210 -11.97 -25.11 12.66
CA GLY A 210 -11.08 -24.92 11.52
C GLY A 210 -11.53 -25.69 10.27
N PRO A 211 -10.71 -25.69 9.20
CA PRO A 211 -11.02 -26.44 8.00
C PRO A 211 -11.16 -27.93 8.30
N PRO A 212 -12.06 -28.65 7.62
CA PRO A 212 -12.27 -30.06 7.86
C PRO A 212 -10.95 -30.81 7.70
N GLN A 213 -10.52 -31.46 8.77
CA GLN A 213 -9.40 -32.41 8.72
C GLN A 213 -9.70 -33.39 7.59
N VAL A 214 -8.84 -33.45 6.58
CA VAL A 214 -8.92 -34.49 5.55
C VAL A 214 -8.89 -35.82 6.30
N ARG A 215 -10.05 -36.48 6.41
CA ARG A 215 -10.15 -37.79 7.04
C ARG A 215 -9.16 -38.70 6.31
N LYS A 216 -8.04 -39.04 6.96
CA LYS A 216 -7.24 -40.20 6.56
C LYS A 216 -8.21 -41.36 6.54
N GLN A 217 -8.50 -41.90 5.36
CA GLN A 217 -9.35 -43.07 5.21
C GLN A 217 -8.74 -44.21 6.06
N PRO A 218 -9.49 -44.83 6.99
CA PRO A 218 -9.02 -46.03 7.66
C PRO A 218 -9.25 -47.20 6.69
N GLY A 219 -8.19 -47.66 6.02
CA GLY A 219 -8.33 -48.82 5.13
C GLY A 219 -7.22 -49.03 4.12
N VAL A 220 -5.96 -49.03 4.55
CA VAL A 220 -4.92 -49.80 3.83
C VAL A 220 -4.09 -50.54 4.87
N THR A 221 -4.54 -51.74 5.23
CA THR A 221 -3.69 -52.76 5.85
C THR A 221 -2.53 -53.04 4.91
N TYR A 222 -1.34 -52.56 5.25
CA TYR A 222 -0.10 -53.08 4.68
C TYR A 222 0.07 -54.50 5.19
N ALA A 223 -0.23 -55.48 4.33
CA ALA A 223 0.24 -56.83 4.55
C ALA A 223 1.76 -56.81 4.41
N HIS A 224 2.45 -56.97 5.55
CA HIS A 224 3.78 -57.56 5.55
C HIS A 224 3.70 -58.92 4.88
N ASN A 225 4.58 -59.19 3.94
CA ASN A 225 5.15 -60.52 3.82
C ASN A 225 6.62 -60.42 3.42
N VAL A 226 7.34 -61.27 4.13
CA VAL A 226 8.76 -61.64 4.07
C VAL A 226 9.16 -62.10 2.68
#